data_AF-A0A1B3LKS8-F1
#
_entry.id   AF-A0A1B3LKS8-F1
#
_cell.length_a   1.000
_cell.length_b   1.000
_cell.length_c   1.000
_cell.angle_alpha   90.00
_cell.angle_beta   90.00
_cell.angle_gamma   90.00
#
_symmetry.space_group_name_H-M   'P 1'
#
loop_
_entity.id
_entity.type
_entity.pdbx_description
1 polymer ?
#
loop_
_entity_poly.entity_id
_entity_poly.type
_entity_poly.pdbx_seq_one_letter_code
_entity_poly.pdbx_strand_id
1 'polypeptide(L)'
;MLQGKHAKHALHIYTATSLTTLPDDLPVPLDDGAAAHLEGMRLPALTLPRTDGGTTDLAALRGLHVIYVYPMTGRPDSPLPDGWDAIPGARGCTPQSCAFRDHHAELAALGAGVFGLSSQSGHYQQEAAARLLLPFPLLSDDGLQLKAALRLPTFTAAGLELYRRLTLITDDARILKVFYPVFPPDRNAADVLAWLKEHTMKTRDTALALAACAATALAADAAPRMLTPCPDSPNCVSTQSDSAAKMAPIPFSGDAAAAQARLKQVILAQPRATITREEPGFIAAEFRSRIFRFVDAAEFAIDAGASVIHYRSGARTGYSDFGVNRSRMEALAKDFADAK
;
A
#
# COMPACT_ATOMS: atom_id res chain seq x y z
N MET A 1 -61.32 -42.66 -29.14
CA MET A 1 -61.88 -41.38 -28.64
C MET A 1 -62.32 -41.64 -27.20
N LEU A 2 -61.86 -41.00 -26.13
CA LEU A 2 -61.29 -39.67 -25.93
C LEU A 2 -60.07 -39.75 -25.00
N GLN A 3 -59.09 -38.87 -25.27
CA GLN A 3 -58.01 -38.53 -24.34
C GLN A 3 -58.56 -37.61 -23.24
N GLY A 4 -58.24 -37.90 -21.98
CA GLY A 4 -58.47 -37.02 -20.83
C GLY A 4 -57.19 -36.88 -20.03
N LYS A 5 -56.37 -35.88 -20.39
CA LYS A 5 -55.15 -35.48 -19.67
C LYS A 5 -55.55 -34.84 -18.35
N HIS A 6 -55.29 -35.50 -17.22
CA HIS A 6 -55.22 -34.79 -15.94
C HIS A 6 -53.84 -34.15 -15.83
N ALA A 7 -53.82 -32.83 -16.09
CA ALA A 7 -52.67 -31.97 -15.86
C ALA A 7 -52.30 -32.03 -14.37
N LYS A 8 -51.10 -32.53 -14.07
CA LYS A 8 -50.44 -32.28 -12.78
C LYS A 8 -50.16 -30.78 -12.73
N HIS A 9 -50.85 -30.06 -11.86
CA HIS A 9 -50.44 -28.73 -11.44
C HIS A 9 -49.06 -28.86 -10.79
N ALA A 10 -48.01 -28.56 -11.56
CA ALA A 10 -46.68 -28.31 -11.02
C ALA A 10 -46.74 -26.95 -10.34
N LEU A 11 -46.80 -26.96 -9.02
CA LEU A 11 -46.57 -25.80 -8.18
C LEU A 11 -45.15 -25.30 -8.50
N HIS A 12 -45.05 -24.22 -9.30
CA HIS A 12 -43.79 -23.53 -9.55
C HIS A 12 -43.39 -22.86 -8.23
N ILE A 13 -42.56 -23.55 -7.46
CA ILE A 13 -41.94 -23.00 -6.26
C ILE A 13 -41.00 -21.91 -6.77
N TYR A 14 -41.39 -20.64 -6.65
CA TYR A 14 -40.48 -19.52 -6.80
C TYR A 14 -39.40 -19.66 -5.72
N THR A 15 -38.26 -20.25 -6.07
CA THR A 15 -37.06 -20.17 -5.24
C THR A 15 -36.66 -18.70 -5.23
N ALA A 16 -36.84 -18.02 -4.09
CA ALA A 16 -36.41 -16.65 -3.93
C ALA A 16 -34.92 -16.56 -4.27
N THR A 17 -34.58 -15.84 -5.33
CA THR A 17 -33.20 -15.66 -5.78
C THR A 17 -32.44 -14.91 -4.69
N SER A 18 -31.53 -15.59 -4.00
CA SER A 18 -30.72 -14.99 -2.94
C SER A 18 -29.83 -13.87 -3.49
N LEU A 19 -30.07 -12.64 -3.05
CA LEU A 19 -29.33 -11.46 -3.54
C LEU A 19 -27.89 -11.41 -3.03
N THR A 20 -27.56 -12.14 -1.97
CA THR A 20 -26.26 -12.09 -1.27
C THR A 20 -25.33 -13.24 -1.64
N THR A 21 -25.83 -14.29 -2.28
CA THR A 21 -25.02 -15.42 -2.77
C THR A 21 -24.91 -15.38 -4.29
N LEU A 22 -23.71 -15.61 -4.80
CA LEU A 22 -23.44 -15.74 -6.23
C LEU A 22 -23.67 -17.20 -6.66
N PRO A 23 -24.37 -17.45 -7.77
CA PRO A 23 -24.34 -18.75 -8.44
C PRO A 23 -22.93 -19.10 -8.93
N ASP A 24 -22.58 -20.38 -8.91
CA ASP A 24 -21.24 -20.88 -9.31
C ASP A 24 -20.99 -20.79 -10.83
N ASP A 25 -22.06 -20.69 -11.63
CA ASP A 25 -22.06 -20.77 -13.10
C ASP A 25 -22.30 -19.41 -13.79
N LEU A 26 -22.12 -18.29 -13.07
CA LEU A 26 -22.28 -16.98 -13.66
C LEU A 26 -21.31 -16.73 -14.82
N PRO A 27 -21.77 -16.14 -15.93
CA PRO A 27 -20.92 -15.81 -17.06
C PRO A 27 -19.90 -14.72 -16.67
N VAL A 28 -18.63 -15.00 -16.99
CA VAL A 28 -17.51 -14.08 -16.72
C VAL A 28 -17.53 -12.95 -17.76
N PRO A 29 -17.56 -11.67 -17.36
CA PRO A 29 -17.40 -10.56 -18.28
C PRO A 29 -15.98 -10.54 -18.86
N LEU A 30 -15.88 -10.34 -20.18
CA LEU A 30 -14.60 -10.19 -20.88
C LEU A 30 -14.15 -8.73 -20.86
N ASP A 31 -12.85 -8.51 -20.76
CA ASP A 31 -12.27 -7.18 -20.95
C ASP A 31 -12.30 -6.82 -22.44
N ASP A 32 -13.12 -5.82 -22.78
CA ASP A 32 -13.26 -5.27 -24.12
C ASP A 32 -12.47 -3.97 -24.32
N GLY A 33 -11.64 -3.58 -23.34
CA GLY A 33 -10.82 -2.38 -23.39
C GLY A 33 -11.60 -1.07 -23.23
N ALA A 34 -12.92 -1.11 -22.97
CA ALA A 34 -13.77 0.08 -22.91
C ALA A 34 -13.42 1.05 -21.76
N ALA A 35 -12.60 0.62 -20.80
CA ALA A 35 -12.12 1.44 -19.68
C ALA A 35 -10.62 1.80 -19.77
N ALA A 36 -9.90 1.37 -20.82
CA ALA A 36 -8.45 1.51 -20.93
C ALA A 36 -7.97 2.97 -20.95
N HIS A 37 -8.82 3.90 -21.36
CA HIS A 37 -8.50 5.33 -21.42
C HIS A 37 -8.61 6.08 -20.09
N LEU A 38 -9.14 5.44 -19.03
CA LEU A 38 -9.51 6.12 -17.79
C LEU A 38 -8.32 6.41 -16.86
N GLU A 39 -7.33 5.51 -16.78
CA GLU A 39 -6.17 5.71 -15.90
C GLU A 39 -5.42 6.98 -16.30
N GLY A 40 -5.18 7.85 -15.32
CA GLY A 40 -4.57 9.16 -15.48
C GLY A 40 -5.53 10.31 -15.83
N MET A 41 -6.78 10.03 -16.18
CA MET A 41 -7.80 11.08 -16.32
C MET A 41 -8.13 11.72 -14.96
N ARG A 42 -8.66 12.94 -14.99
CA ARG A 42 -9.29 13.56 -13.82
C ARG A 42 -10.79 13.32 -13.85
N LEU A 43 -11.39 13.13 -12.68
CA LEU A 43 -12.83 13.14 -12.51
C LEU A 43 -13.39 14.50 -12.96
N PRO A 44 -14.57 14.52 -13.61
CA PRO A 44 -15.16 15.75 -14.12
C PRO A 44 -15.72 16.60 -12.98
N ALA A 45 -15.86 17.91 -13.23
CA ALA A 45 -16.63 18.80 -12.34
C ALA A 45 -18.11 18.44 -12.45
N LEU A 46 -18.53 17.51 -11.60
CA LEU A 46 -19.86 16.91 -11.61
C LEU A 46 -20.26 16.62 -10.16
N THR A 47 -21.36 17.23 -9.75
CA THR A 47 -21.92 17.06 -8.41
C THR A 47 -22.98 15.97 -8.41
N LEU A 48 -22.74 14.89 -7.67
CA LEU A 48 -23.68 13.77 -7.52
C LEU A 48 -24.33 13.76 -6.13
N PRO A 49 -25.64 13.46 -6.03
CA PRO A 49 -26.31 13.28 -4.74
C PRO A 49 -25.83 12.02 -4.01
N ARG A 50 -25.73 12.12 -2.69
CA ARG A 50 -25.32 11.04 -1.77
C ARG A 50 -26.51 10.50 -0.98
N THR A 51 -26.38 9.26 -0.51
CA THR A 51 -27.41 8.62 0.32
C THR A 51 -27.54 9.18 1.74
N ASP A 52 -26.60 9.99 2.21
CA ASP A 52 -26.67 10.67 3.51
C ASP A 52 -27.28 12.08 3.43
N GLY A 53 -27.91 12.41 2.30
CA GLY A 53 -28.56 13.70 2.05
C GLY A 53 -27.63 14.80 1.54
N GLY A 54 -26.32 14.53 1.48
CA GLY A 54 -25.35 15.46 0.92
C GLY A 54 -25.22 15.38 -0.60
N THR A 55 -24.27 16.14 -1.12
CA THR A 55 -23.77 16.00 -2.50
C THR A 55 -22.25 15.94 -2.49
N THR A 56 -21.65 15.41 -3.56
CA THR A 56 -20.20 15.38 -3.75
C THR A 56 -19.88 15.86 -5.17
N ASP A 57 -19.05 16.91 -5.28
CA ASP A 57 -18.37 17.26 -6.53
C ASP A 57 -17.14 16.36 -6.71
N LEU A 58 -17.15 15.57 -7.77
CA LEU A 58 -16.10 14.61 -8.07
C LEU A 58 -14.74 15.26 -8.37
N ALA A 59 -14.72 16.46 -8.97
CA ALA A 59 -13.46 17.19 -9.22
C ALA A 59 -12.86 17.83 -7.96
N ALA A 60 -13.69 18.04 -6.93
CA ALA A 60 -13.28 18.62 -5.67
C ALA A 60 -12.78 17.57 -4.66
N LEU A 61 -12.83 16.28 -5.00
CA LEU A 61 -12.30 15.22 -4.13
C LEU A 61 -10.80 15.45 -3.84
N ARG A 62 -10.43 15.24 -2.58
CA ARG A 62 -9.05 15.39 -2.07
C ARG A 62 -8.58 14.12 -1.38
N GLY A 63 -7.34 13.74 -1.62
CA GLY A 63 -6.78 12.48 -1.13
C GLY A 63 -7.43 11.25 -1.78
N LEU A 64 -7.13 10.08 -1.21
CA LEU A 64 -7.48 8.78 -1.78
C LEU A 64 -8.98 8.49 -1.65
N HIS A 65 -9.58 8.09 -2.77
CA HIS A 65 -10.96 7.64 -2.84
C HIS A 65 -11.09 6.39 -3.70
N VAL A 66 -11.93 5.46 -3.27
CA VAL A 66 -12.37 4.29 -4.03
C VAL A 66 -13.81 4.53 -4.45
N ILE A 67 -14.07 4.52 -5.75
CA ILE A 67 -15.41 4.64 -6.34
C ILE A 67 -15.72 3.33 -7.06
N TYR A 68 -16.47 2.44 -6.43
CA TYR A 68 -16.91 1.21 -7.07
C TYR A 68 -18.24 1.43 -7.78
N VAL A 69 -18.26 1.14 -9.08
CA VAL A 69 -19.40 1.33 -9.96
C VAL A 69 -20.05 -0.01 -10.23
N TYR A 70 -21.37 -0.08 -10.09
CA TYR A 70 -22.11 -1.32 -10.27
C TYR A 70 -23.39 -1.12 -11.10
N PRO A 71 -23.87 -2.18 -11.78
CA PRO A 71 -25.07 -2.09 -12.61
C PRO A 71 -26.33 -1.68 -11.85
N MET A 72 -26.73 -2.51 -10.88
CA MET A 72 -28.01 -2.38 -10.17
C MET A 72 -28.04 -3.24 -8.91
N THR A 73 -28.43 -2.67 -7.76
CA THR A 73 -28.75 -3.44 -6.56
C THR A 73 -30.14 -4.06 -6.65
N GLY A 74 -30.26 -5.34 -6.32
CA GLY A 74 -31.55 -6.00 -6.21
C GLY A 74 -32.31 -5.58 -4.94
N ARG A 75 -33.63 -5.78 -4.98
CA ARG A 75 -34.55 -5.53 -3.88
C ARG A 75 -35.20 -6.85 -3.43
N PRO A 76 -35.31 -7.15 -2.13
CA PRO A 76 -35.89 -8.42 -1.68
C PRO A 76 -37.37 -8.60 -2.08
N ASP A 77 -38.09 -7.48 -2.24
CA ASP A 77 -39.50 -7.39 -2.57
C ASP A 77 -39.80 -7.40 -4.07
N SER A 78 -38.77 -7.34 -4.92
CA SER A 78 -38.92 -7.30 -6.38
C SER A 78 -38.02 -8.34 -7.06
N PRO A 79 -38.53 -9.11 -8.02
CA PRO A 79 -37.69 -10.01 -8.79
C PRO A 79 -36.64 -9.22 -9.58
N LEU A 80 -35.49 -9.86 -9.81
CA LEU A 80 -34.52 -9.36 -10.77
C LEU A 80 -35.11 -9.41 -12.19
N PRO A 81 -34.65 -8.57 -13.12
CA PRO A 81 -35.06 -8.64 -14.51
C PRO A 81 -34.92 -10.03 -15.12
N ASP A 82 -35.80 -10.38 -16.05
CA ASP A 82 -35.71 -11.64 -16.79
C ASP A 82 -34.36 -11.75 -17.51
N GLY A 83 -33.71 -12.91 -17.38
CA GLY A 83 -32.40 -13.17 -17.98
C GLY A 83 -31.22 -12.47 -17.30
N TRP A 84 -31.41 -11.83 -16.14
CA TRP A 84 -30.35 -11.08 -15.45
C TRP A 84 -29.09 -11.90 -15.17
N ASP A 85 -29.25 -13.15 -14.71
CA ASP A 85 -28.13 -14.04 -14.40
C ASP A 85 -27.36 -14.50 -15.64
N ALA A 86 -27.96 -14.41 -16.83
CA ALA A 86 -27.32 -14.73 -18.10
C ALA A 86 -26.48 -13.56 -18.67
N ILE A 87 -26.59 -12.36 -18.11
CA ILE A 87 -25.83 -11.18 -18.55
C ILE A 87 -24.48 -11.15 -17.82
N PRO A 88 -23.33 -11.24 -18.53
CA PRO A 88 -22.01 -11.21 -17.89
C PRO A 88 -21.80 -9.98 -17.01
N GLY A 89 -21.47 -10.22 -15.73
CA GLY A 89 -21.20 -9.17 -14.74
C GLY A 89 -22.42 -8.44 -14.15
N ALA A 90 -23.65 -8.76 -14.58
CA ALA A 90 -24.86 -8.11 -14.08
C ALA A 90 -25.20 -8.52 -12.63
N ARG A 91 -25.15 -9.82 -12.32
CA ARG A 91 -25.35 -10.36 -10.96
C ARG A 91 -24.20 -9.96 -10.02
N GLY A 92 -24.52 -9.78 -8.74
CA GLY A 92 -23.51 -9.63 -7.68
C GLY A 92 -23.25 -8.22 -7.15
N CYS A 93 -24.11 -7.24 -7.45
CA CYS A 93 -23.98 -5.88 -6.91
C CYS A 93 -24.11 -5.81 -5.39
N THR A 94 -25.04 -6.58 -4.79
CA THR A 94 -25.18 -6.64 -3.33
C THR A 94 -23.95 -7.27 -2.65
N PRO A 95 -23.42 -8.43 -3.11
CA PRO A 95 -22.15 -8.98 -2.61
C PRO A 95 -20.99 -8.01 -2.70
N GLN A 96 -20.83 -7.28 -3.81
CA GLN A 96 -19.78 -6.26 -3.94
C GLN A 96 -19.91 -5.17 -2.87
N SER A 97 -21.10 -4.59 -2.70
CA SER A 97 -21.34 -3.56 -1.68
C SER A 97 -21.10 -4.07 -0.26
N CYS A 98 -21.50 -5.31 0.04
CA CYS A 98 -21.22 -5.95 1.32
C CYS A 98 -19.71 -6.16 1.54
N ALA A 99 -18.97 -6.61 0.52
CA ALA A 99 -17.52 -6.76 0.63
C ALA A 99 -16.82 -5.41 0.93
N PHE A 100 -17.23 -4.32 0.28
CA PHE A 100 -16.71 -2.99 0.61
C PHE A 100 -17.08 -2.52 2.01
N ARG A 101 -18.29 -2.85 2.50
CA ARG A 101 -18.69 -2.59 3.90
C ARG A 101 -17.76 -3.33 4.86
N ASP A 102 -17.58 -4.62 4.64
CA ASP A 102 -16.84 -5.51 5.55
C ASP A 102 -15.35 -5.11 5.62
N HIS A 103 -14.81 -4.56 4.52
CA HIS A 103 -13.45 -4.04 4.41
C HIS A 103 -13.29 -2.53 4.66
N HIS A 104 -14.38 -1.81 4.97
CA HIS A 104 -14.36 -0.34 5.05
C HIS A 104 -13.33 0.19 6.06
N ALA A 105 -13.22 -0.45 7.23
CA ALA A 105 -12.27 -0.04 8.26
C ALA A 105 -10.80 -0.16 7.79
N GLU A 106 -10.46 -1.22 7.05
CA GLU A 106 -9.11 -1.38 6.50
C GLU A 106 -8.81 -0.36 5.41
N LEU A 107 -9.78 -0.06 4.54
CA LEU A 107 -9.65 0.98 3.51
C LEU A 107 -9.46 2.37 4.15
N ALA A 108 -10.25 2.69 5.18
CA ALA A 108 -10.12 3.94 5.93
C ALA A 108 -8.76 4.04 6.65
N ALA A 109 -8.22 2.94 7.18
CA ALA A 109 -6.89 2.91 7.80
C ALA A 109 -5.75 3.19 6.80
N LEU A 110 -5.98 2.97 5.50
CA LEU A 110 -5.09 3.36 4.41
C LEU A 110 -5.35 4.79 3.89
N GLY A 111 -6.26 5.53 4.54
CA GLY A 111 -6.61 6.90 4.17
C GLY A 111 -7.55 7.00 2.97
N ALA A 112 -8.19 5.89 2.56
CA ALA A 112 -9.11 5.88 1.42
C ALA A 112 -10.56 6.10 1.85
N GLY A 113 -11.20 7.13 1.32
CA GLY A 113 -12.66 7.27 1.34
C GLY A 113 -13.32 6.28 0.38
N VAL A 114 -14.56 5.87 0.64
CA VAL A 114 -15.30 4.92 -0.21
C VAL A 114 -16.62 5.53 -0.69
N PHE A 115 -16.92 5.36 -1.97
CA PHE A 115 -18.22 5.60 -2.57
C PHE A 115 -18.64 4.37 -3.38
N GLY A 116 -19.89 3.97 -3.27
CA GLY A 116 -20.52 3.14 -4.31
C GLY A 116 -21.27 4.02 -5.30
N LEU A 117 -21.39 3.62 -6.57
CA LEU A 117 -22.05 4.41 -7.60
C LEU A 117 -22.86 3.53 -8.55
N SER A 118 -24.06 4.00 -8.92
CA SER A 118 -24.86 3.38 -9.98
C SER A 118 -25.69 4.43 -10.72
N SER A 119 -26.33 4.02 -11.82
CA SER A 119 -27.34 4.82 -12.52
C SER A 119 -28.72 4.72 -11.88
N GLN A 120 -28.86 4.11 -10.70
CA GLN A 120 -30.12 4.06 -9.98
C GLN A 120 -30.39 5.37 -9.24
N SER A 121 -31.67 5.74 -9.15
CA SER A 121 -32.11 6.98 -8.49
C SER A 121 -31.67 7.08 -7.03
N GLY A 122 -31.61 8.32 -6.53
CA GLY A 122 -31.21 8.62 -5.15
C GLY A 122 -32.04 7.87 -4.09
N HIS A 123 -33.36 7.76 -4.28
CA HIS A 123 -34.23 7.01 -3.37
C HIS A 123 -33.90 5.51 -3.37
N TYR A 124 -33.60 4.94 -4.54
CA TYR A 124 -33.20 3.53 -4.62
C TYR A 124 -31.88 3.28 -3.89
N GLN A 125 -30.91 4.16 -4.14
CA GLN A 125 -29.61 4.12 -3.48
C GLN A 125 -29.73 4.27 -1.95
N GLN A 126 -30.57 5.19 -1.47
CA GLN A 126 -30.81 5.42 -0.04
C GLN A 126 -31.35 4.16 0.64
N GLU A 127 -32.34 3.52 0.02
CA GLU A 127 -32.90 2.25 0.50
C GLU A 127 -31.81 1.16 0.56
N ALA A 128 -31.03 0.99 -0.50
CA ALA A 128 -29.95 0.00 -0.54
C ALA A 128 -28.88 0.26 0.53
N ALA A 129 -28.44 1.51 0.71
CA ALA A 129 -27.46 1.86 1.73
C ALA A 129 -27.96 1.54 3.15
N ALA A 130 -29.22 1.87 3.44
CA ALA A 130 -29.83 1.60 4.73
C ALA A 130 -30.01 0.10 4.99
N ARG A 131 -30.58 -0.64 4.03
CA ARG A 131 -30.81 -2.08 4.15
C ARG A 131 -29.52 -2.88 4.31
N LEU A 132 -28.45 -2.46 3.62
CA LEU A 132 -27.17 -3.15 3.64
C LEU A 132 -26.24 -2.68 4.77
N LEU A 133 -26.66 -1.67 5.55
CA LEU A 133 -25.90 -1.06 6.64
C LEU A 133 -24.53 -0.56 6.16
N LEU A 134 -24.51 0.18 5.05
CA LEU A 134 -23.25 0.66 4.48
C LEU A 134 -22.69 1.83 5.32
N PRO A 135 -21.41 1.78 5.75
CA PRO A 135 -20.76 2.83 6.54
C PRO A 135 -20.24 3.99 5.66
N PHE A 136 -20.59 3.98 4.37
CA PHE A 136 -20.18 4.95 3.38
C PHE A 136 -21.37 5.29 2.47
N PRO A 137 -21.37 6.48 1.85
CA PRO A 137 -22.46 6.90 0.96
C PRO A 137 -22.42 6.19 -0.40
N LEU A 138 -23.60 5.99 -0.98
CA LEU A 138 -23.74 5.68 -2.41
C LEU A 138 -24.06 6.97 -3.18
N LEU A 139 -23.57 7.05 -4.42
CA LEU A 139 -23.79 8.13 -5.36
C LEU A 139 -24.81 7.69 -6.42
N SER A 140 -25.73 8.59 -6.76
CA SER A 140 -26.73 8.36 -7.80
C SER A 140 -26.39 9.18 -9.06
N ASP A 141 -26.05 8.50 -10.14
CA ASP A 141 -25.90 9.08 -11.48
C ASP A 141 -27.06 8.67 -12.39
N ASP A 142 -28.28 8.90 -11.92
CA ASP A 142 -29.56 8.58 -12.61
C ASP A 142 -29.64 9.22 -14.02
N GLY A 143 -28.95 10.35 -14.22
CA GLY A 143 -28.85 11.03 -15.50
C GLY A 143 -27.72 10.55 -16.42
N LEU A 144 -26.93 9.56 -16.01
CA LEU A 144 -25.75 9.06 -16.75
C LEU A 144 -24.77 10.17 -17.16
N GLN A 145 -24.66 11.22 -16.35
CA GLN A 145 -23.80 12.37 -16.63
C GLN A 145 -22.33 11.99 -16.48
N LEU A 146 -22.00 11.13 -15.50
CA LEU A 146 -20.64 10.62 -15.32
C LEU A 146 -20.25 9.71 -16.48
N LYS A 147 -21.18 8.87 -16.94
CA LYS A 147 -20.99 8.05 -18.16
C LYS A 147 -20.66 8.93 -19.35
N ALA A 148 -21.44 9.98 -19.60
CA ALA A 148 -21.17 10.88 -20.72
C ALA A 148 -19.80 11.56 -20.61
N ALA A 149 -19.44 12.04 -19.42
CA ALA A 149 -18.20 12.78 -19.19
C ALA A 149 -16.93 11.91 -19.30
N LEU A 150 -16.97 10.67 -18.81
CA LEU A 150 -15.82 9.76 -18.79
C LEU A 150 -15.88 8.66 -19.85
N ARG A 151 -16.96 8.57 -20.64
CA ARG A 151 -17.26 7.46 -21.57
C ARG A 151 -17.21 6.11 -20.86
N LEU A 152 -17.85 6.01 -19.70
CA LEU A 152 -17.88 4.76 -18.93
C LEU A 152 -18.71 3.69 -19.65
N PRO A 153 -18.30 2.41 -19.58
CA PRO A 153 -18.99 1.33 -20.25
C PRO A 153 -20.35 1.03 -19.62
N THR A 154 -21.36 0.83 -20.46
CA THR A 154 -22.73 0.48 -20.08
C THR A 154 -23.23 -0.75 -20.85
N PHE A 155 -24.38 -1.27 -20.44
CA PHE A 155 -25.19 -2.23 -21.18
C PHE A 155 -26.68 -1.94 -20.96
N THR A 156 -27.53 -2.49 -21.82
CA THR A 156 -28.99 -2.32 -21.70
C THR A 156 -29.63 -3.62 -21.21
N ALA A 157 -30.48 -3.51 -20.18
CA ALA A 157 -31.28 -4.61 -19.68
C ALA A 157 -32.62 -4.09 -19.17
N ALA A 158 -33.72 -4.79 -19.48
CA ALA A 158 -35.09 -4.38 -19.12
C ALA A 158 -35.42 -2.91 -19.47
N GLY A 159 -34.91 -2.41 -20.61
CA GLY A 159 -35.14 -1.03 -21.06
C GLY A 159 -34.35 0.03 -20.30
N LEU A 160 -33.47 -0.35 -19.37
CA LEU A 160 -32.60 0.53 -18.61
C LEU A 160 -31.17 0.48 -19.14
N GLU A 161 -30.50 1.63 -19.20
CA GLU A 161 -29.05 1.70 -19.43
C GLU A 161 -28.32 1.66 -18.07
N LEU A 162 -27.52 0.62 -17.89
CA LEU A 162 -26.85 0.31 -16.62
C LEU A 162 -25.34 0.27 -16.82
N TYR A 163 -24.60 0.64 -15.77
CA TYR A 163 -23.15 0.56 -15.80
C TYR A 163 -22.64 -0.88 -15.89
N ARG A 164 -21.60 -1.10 -16.68
CA ARG A 164 -20.74 -2.27 -16.47
C ARG A 164 -19.90 -2.05 -15.21
N ARG A 165 -19.66 -3.13 -14.48
CA ARG A 165 -18.99 -3.07 -13.18
C ARG A 165 -17.52 -2.69 -13.36
N LEU A 166 -17.11 -1.63 -12.68
CA LEU A 166 -15.72 -1.18 -12.61
C LEU A 166 -15.42 -0.59 -11.24
N THR A 167 -14.15 -0.37 -10.93
CA THR A 167 -13.76 0.38 -9.74
C THR A 167 -12.64 1.33 -10.05
N LEU A 168 -12.80 2.58 -9.63
CA LEU A 168 -11.80 3.63 -9.76
C LEU A 168 -11.13 3.85 -8.41
N ILE A 169 -9.80 3.86 -8.39
CA ILE A 169 -9.03 4.43 -7.28
C ILE A 169 -8.53 5.78 -7.75
N THR A 170 -8.81 6.83 -6.97
CA THR A 170 -8.43 8.20 -7.31
C THR A 170 -7.65 8.86 -6.19
N ASP A 171 -6.75 9.77 -6.53
CA ASP A 171 -6.06 10.67 -5.59
C ASP A 171 -6.18 12.11 -6.10
N ASP A 172 -6.66 13.02 -5.28
CA ASP A 172 -6.97 14.41 -5.67
C ASP A 172 -7.73 14.52 -7.01
N ALA A 173 -8.79 13.71 -7.10
CA ALA A 173 -9.64 13.53 -8.27
C ALA A 173 -8.95 12.99 -9.54
N ARG A 174 -7.69 12.55 -9.46
CA ARG A 174 -7.00 11.86 -10.56
C ARG A 174 -7.18 10.36 -10.44
N ILE A 175 -7.63 9.70 -11.49
CA ILE A 175 -7.77 8.24 -11.54
C ILE A 175 -6.38 7.61 -11.61
N LEU A 176 -6.00 6.86 -10.57
CA LEU A 176 -4.73 6.16 -10.47
C LEU A 176 -4.83 4.72 -10.99
N LYS A 177 -5.96 4.07 -10.74
CA LYS A 177 -6.18 2.68 -11.10
C LYS A 177 -7.62 2.44 -11.50
N VAL A 178 -7.81 1.61 -12.52
CA VAL A 178 -9.10 1.06 -12.89
C VAL A 178 -9.08 -0.47 -12.79
N PHE A 179 -10.07 -1.02 -12.10
CA PHE A 179 -10.44 -2.43 -12.19
C PHE A 179 -11.61 -2.55 -13.15
N TYR A 180 -11.37 -3.13 -14.32
CA TYR A 180 -12.41 -3.40 -15.31
C TYR A 180 -11.98 -4.59 -16.19
N PRO A 181 -12.88 -5.55 -16.46
CA PRO A 181 -14.13 -5.76 -15.75
C PRO A 181 -13.87 -6.28 -14.33
N VAL A 182 -14.85 -6.12 -13.43
CA VAL A 182 -14.75 -6.67 -12.07
C VAL A 182 -15.51 -8.00 -11.99
N PHE A 183 -14.79 -9.10 -11.73
CA PHE A 183 -15.35 -10.43 -11.48
C PHE A 183 -14.34 -11.34 -10.73
N PRO A 184 -14.76 -12.13 -9.72
CA PRO A 184 -16.09 -12.12 -9.12
C PRO A 184 -16.28 -10.85 -8.25
N PRO A 185 -17.51 -10.32 -8.19
CA PRO A 185 -17.74 -8.96 -7.68
C PRO A 185 -17.50 -8.80 -6.17
N ASP A 186 -17.66 -9.86 -5.40
CA ASP A 186 -17.39 -9.92 -3.95
C ASP A 186 -15.89 -9.85 -3.60
N ARG A 187 -14.99 -10.22 -4.52
CA ARG A 187 -13.54 -10.13 -4.30
C ARG A 187 -12.95 -8.73 -4.50
N ASN A 188 -13.68 -7.84 -5.15
CA ASN A 188 -13.16 -6.57 -5.60
C ASN A 188 -12.63 -5.67 -4.47
N ALA A 189 -13.28 -5.65 -3.31
CA ALA A 189 -12.81 -4.88 -2.16
C ALA A 189 -11.43 -5.37 -1.67
N ALA A 190 -11.21 -6.68 -1.67
CA ALA A 190 -9.92 -7.29 -1.31
C ALA A 190 -8.83 -6.97 -2.35
N ASP A 191 -9.17 -6.99 -3.65
CA ASP A 191 -8.23 -6.64 -4.72
C ASP A 191 -7.81 -5.15 -4.64
N VAL A 192 -8.77 -4.26 -4.33
CA VAL A 192 -8.50 -2.83 -4.07
C VAL A 192 -7.58 -2.66 -2.85
N LEU A 193 -7.87 -3.36 -1.76
CA LEU A 193 -7.04 -3.36 -0.55
C LEU A 193 -5.60 -3.80 -0.83
N ALA A 194 -5.43 -4.89 -1.58
CA ALA A 194 -4.12 -5.40 -1.96
C ALA A 194 -3.35 -4.36 -2.79
N TRP A 195 -4.01 -3.75 -3.77
CA TRP A 195 -3.42 -2.70 -4.61
C TRP A 195 -2.99 -1.49 -3.79
N LEU A 196 -3.86 -1.00 -2.89
CA LEU A 196 -3.57 0.14 -2.02
C LEU A 196 -2.37 -0.16 -1.11
N LYS A 197 -2.35 -1.34 -0.45
CA LYS A 197 -1.22 -1.75 0.41
C LYS A 197 0.10 -1.75 -0.35
N GLU A 198 0.12 -2.29 -1.58
CA GLU A 198 1.30 -2.31 -2.43
C GLU A 198 1.75 -0.88 -2.85
N HIS A 199 0.81 -0.03 -3.23
CA HIS A 199 1.13 1.33 -3.72
C HIS A 199 1.47 2.30 -2.60
N THR A 200 0.88 2.15 -1.41
CA THR A 200 1.31 2.89 -0.22
C THR A 200 2.73 2.51 0.19
N MET A 201 3.10 1.22 0.11
CA MET A 201 4.48 0.78 0.38
C MET A 201 5.46 1.37 -0.65
N LYS A 202 5.16 1.27 -1.95
CA LYS A 202 6.01 1.86 -3.01
C LYS A 202 6.17 3.38 -2.86
N THR A 203 5.10 4.11 -2.54
CA THR A 203 5.19 5.56 -2.30
C THR A 203 6.00 5.87 -1.05
N ARG A 204 5.90 5.07 0.02
CA ARG A 204 6.76 5.22 1.20
C ARG A 204 8.22 4.94 0.91
N ASP A 205 8.53 3.88 0.16
CA ASP A 205 9.90 3.56 -0.24
C ASP A 205 10.49 4.63 -1.15
N THR A 206 9.68 5.16 -2.08
CA THR A 206 10.07 6.24 -2.98
C THR A 206 10.23 7.56 -2.22
N ALA A 207 9.31 7.91 -1.31
CA ALA A 207 9.42 9.11 -0.49
C ALA A 207 10.57 9.02 0.52
N LEU A 208 10.87 7.83 1.06
CA LEU A 208 12.03 7.59 1.90
C LEU A 208 13.33 7.71 1.09
N ALA A 209 13.36 7.18 -0.15
CA ALA A 209 14.48 7.35 -1.06
C ALA A 209 14.66 8.81 -1.51
N LEU A 210 13.57 9.53 -1.79
CA LEU A 210 13.60 10.93 -2.19
C LEU A 210 13.94 11.86 -1.02
N ALA A 211 13.46 11.56 0.18
CA ALA A 211 13.86 12.24 1.41
C ALA A 211 15.33 11.95 1.75
N ALA A 212 15.82 10.72 1.51
CA ALA A 212 17.24 10.41 1.61
C ALA A 212 18.08 11.17 0.57
N CYS A 213 17.54 11.40 -0.63
CA CYS A 213 18.17 12.18 -1.71
C CYS A 213 18.08 13.72 -1.48
N ALA A 214 17.05 14.20 -0.80
CA ALA A 214 16.89 15.62 -0.43
C ALA A 214 17.69 15.96 0.85
N ALA A 215 17.84 15.01 1.76
CA ALA A 215 18.73 15.11 2.92
C ALA A 215 20.22 15.14 2.52
N THR A 216 20.56 14.73 1.30
CA THR A 216 21.93 14.84 0.76
C THR A 216 22.33 16.27 0.43
N ALA A 217 21.39 17.23 0.39
CA ALA A 217 21.67 18.65 0.14
C ALA A 217 21.86 19.50 1.42
N LEU A 218 21.80 18.91 2.62
CA LEU A 218 21.96 19.64 3.90
C LEU A 218 22.95 19.00 4.88
N ALA A 219 23.69 17.96 4.49
CA ALA A 219 24.67 17.29 5.36
C ALA A 219 26.14 17.68 5.08
N ALA A 220 26.39 18.84 4.47
CA ALA A 220 27.75 19.31 4.20
C ALA A 220 28.40 20.07 5.38
N ASP A 221 27.65 20.37 6.46
CA ASP A 221 28.15 21.27 7.52
C ASP A 221 27.74 20.85 8.96
N ALA A 222 27.40 19.58 9.17
CA ALA A 222 27.15 19.07 10.51
C ALA A 222 28.49 18.70 11.18
N ALA A 223 28.77 19.30 12.34
CA ALA A 223 29.91 18.92 13.18
C ALA A 223 29.96 17.38 13.40
N PRO A 224 31.16 16.78 13.50
CA PRO A 224 31.29 15.34 13.60
C PRO A 224 30.48 14.81 14.76
N ARG A 225 29.65 13.81 14.49
CA ARG A 225 28.84 13.15 15.51
C ARG A 225 29.77 12.61 16.60
N MET A 226 29.53 13.03 17.84
CA MET A 226 30.27 12.53 19.00
C MET A 226 29.92 11.07 19.25
N LEU A 227 30.94 10.21 19.25
CA LEU A 227 30.83 8.80 19.56
C LEU A 227 30.72 8.60 21.07
N THR A 228 30.19 7.46 21.50
CA THR A 228 30.22 7.10 22.92
C THR A 228 31.68 7.08 23.42
N PRO A 229 32.03 7.84 24.48
CA PRO A 229 33.39 7.85 25.00
C PRO A 229 33.84 6.46 25.44
N CYS A 230 35.11 6.12 25.18
CA CYS A 230 35.69 4.91 25.75
C CYS A 230 35.84 5.07 27.27
N PRO A 231 35.54 4.02 28.06
CA PRO A 231 35.92 3.99 29.47
C PRO A 231 37.45 3.94 29.63
N ASP A 232 37.94 4.12 30.86
CA ASP A 232 39.37 4.06 31.18
C ASP A 232 39.96 2.63 31.05
N SER A 233 39.11 1.61 30.95
CA SER A 233 39.55 0.22 30.76
C SER A 233 40.16 -0.01 29.37
N PRO A 234 41.20 -0.85 29.25
CA PRO A 234 41.93 -1.10 27.99
C PRO A 234 41.17 -1.99 26.99
N ASN A 235 39.83 -2.01 27.05
CA ASN A 235 38.94 -2.86 26.26
C ASN A 235 38.15 -2.06 25.21
N CYS A 236 38.54 -0.81 24.94
CA CYS A 236 37.90 0.09 24.00
C CYS A 236 38.93 0.89 23.20
N VAL A 237 38.64 1.11 21.92
CA VAL A 237 39.37 2.02 21.04
C VAL A 237 38.43 3.03 20.42
N SER A 238 38.91 4.25 20.17
CA SER A 238 38.13 5.29 19.54
C SER A 238 39.01 6.28 18.80
N THR A 239 38.53 6.75 17.65
CA THR A 239 39.17 7.82 16.86
C THR A 239 39.00 9.21 17.48
N GLN A 240 38.05 9.36 18.42
CA GLN A 240 37.76 10.61 19.14
C GLN A 240 38.27 10.57 20.59
N SER A 241 39.11 9.60 20.94
CA SER A 241 39.76 9.56 22.25
C SER A 241 41.06 10.37 22.25
N ASP A 242 41.39 10.97 23.40
CA ASP A 242 42.69 11.59 23.66
C ASP A 242 43.59 10.76 24.59
N SER A 243 43.23 9.50 24.86
CA SER A 243 44.01 8.57 25.68
C SER A 243 44.72 7.50 24.85
N ALA A 244 45.26 6.47 25.51
CA ALA A 244 45.85 5.29 24.85
C ALA A 244 44.86 4.52 23.95
N ALA A 245 43.55 4.76 24.09
CA ALA A 245 42.50 4.22 23.23
C ALA A 245 42.45 4.86 21.83
N LYS A 246 43.23 5.92 21.56
CA LYS A 246 43.22 6.66 20.29
C LYS A 246 43.61 5.78 19.10
N MET A 247 42.86 5.94 18.00
CA MET A 247 43.16 5.37 16.68
C MET A 247 42.95 6.41 15.57
N ALA A 248 43.48 6.15 14.37
CA ALA A 248 43.25 7.00 13.20
C ALA A 248 41.87 6.72 12.57
N PRO A 249 41.13 7.75 12.13
CA PRO A 249 39.88 7.55 11.40
C PRO A 249 40.14 7.01 9.99
N ILE A 250 39.11 6.43 9.37
CA ILE A 250 39.21 5.81 8.04
C ILE A 250 38.95 6.90 6.98
N PRO A 251 39.92 7.29 6.13
CA PRO A 251 39.67 8.25 5.07
C PRO A 251 38.77 7.64 3.99
N PHE A 252 37.94 8.47 3.36
CA PHE A 252 37.19 8.07 2.18
C PHE A 252 37.22 9.15 1.10
N SER A 253 36.93 8.76 -0.14
CA SER A 253 36.80 9.68 -1.26
C SER A 253 35.41 9.54 -1.90
N GLY A 254 34.91 10.64 -2.45
CA GLY A 254 33.62 10.68 -3.14
C GLY A 254 32.46 10.96 -2.18
N ASP A 255 31.29 10.44 -2.53
CA ASP A 255 30.05 10.70 -1.80
C ASP A 255 29.98 9.97 -0.44
N ALA A 256 29.46 10.67 0.59
CA ALA A 256 29.37 10.16 1.95
C ALA A 256 28.36 9.00 2.09
N ALA A 257 27.26 9.01 1.33
CA ALA A 257 26.30 7.90 1.32
C ALA A 257 26.89 6.66 0.65
N ALA A 258 27.67 6.83 -0.43
CA ALA A 258 28.44 5.75 -1.04
C ALA A 258 29.50 5.18 -0.08
N ALA A 259 30.19 6.04 0.68
CA ALA A 259 31.10 5.59 1.73
C ALA A 259 30.37 4.81 2.84
N GLN A 260 29.17 5.24 3.25
CA GLN A 260 28.34 4.51 4.21
C GLN A 260 27.96 3.12 3.70
N ALA A 261 27.51 3.02 2.45
CA ALA A 261 27.10 1.77 1.83
C ALA A 261 28.27 0.78 1.75
N ARG A 262 29.46 1.25 1.38
CA ARG A 262 30.69 0.45 1.37
C ARG A 262 31.09 0.00 2.76
N LEU A 263 31.04 0.89 3.76
CA LEU A 263 31.33 0.53 5.15
C LEU A 263 30.38 -0.56 5.65
N LYS A 264 29.08 -0.44 5.33
CA LYS A 264 28.07 -1.46 5.65
C LYS A 264 28.43 -2.82 5.06
N GLN A 265 28.84 -2.89 3.80
CA GLN A 265 29.27 -4.13 3.16
C GLN A 265 30.48 -4.74 3.88
N VAL A 266 31.48 -3.91 4.19
CA VAL A 266 32.71 -4.34 4.90
C VAL A 266 32.42 -4.84 6.31
N ILE A 267 31.51 -4.19 7.05
CA ILE A 267 31.06 -4.66 8.37
C ILE A 267 30.34 -6.01 8.25
N LEU A 268 29.40 -6.14 7.31
CA LEU A 268 28.61 -7.36 7.15
C LEU A 268 29.42 -8.54 6.61
N ALA A 269 30.56 -8.28 5.96
CA ALA A 269 31.51 -9.32 5.55
C ALA A 269 32.29 -9.91 6.74
N GLN A 270 32.35 -9.20 7.89
CA GLN A 270 33.04 -9.72 9.07
C GLN A 270 32.25 -10.88 9.71
N PRO A 271 32.93 -11.95 10.15
CA PRO A 271 32.27 -13.07 10.80
C PRO A 271 31.52 -12.65 12.07
N ARG A 272 30.21 -12.98 12.14
CA ARG A 272 29.34 -12.72 13.30
C ARG A 272 29.22 -11.23 13.65
N ALA A 273 29.27 -10.37 12.64
CA ALA A 273 28.85 -8.98 12.74
C ALA A 273 27.33 -8.86 12.59
N THR A 274 26.74 -7.91 13.28
CA THR A 274 25.32 -7.56 13.14
C THR A 274 25.18 -6.05 13.24
N ILE A 275 24.54 -5.43 12.25
CA ILE A 275 24.19 -4.01 12.32
C ILE A 275 22.94 -3.89 13.19
N THR A 276 23.05 -3.11 14.26
CA THR A 276 21.96 -2.90 15.23
C THR A 276 21.25 -1.56 15.02
N ARG A 277 21.92 -0.60 14.38
CA ARG A 277 21.32 0.68 14.00
C ARG A 277 21.98 1.23 12.74
N GLU A 278 21.17 1.79 11.85
CA GLU A 278 21.62 2.44 10.62
C GLU A 278 20.81 3.72 10.43
N GLU A 279 21.50 4.84 10.37
CA GLU A 279 20.96 6.18 10.13
C GLU A 279 21.85 6.87 9.09
N PRO A 280 21.37 7.89 8.36
CA PRO A 280 22.25 8.69 7.52
C PRO A 280 23.44 9.24 8.32
N GLY A 281 24.65 8.96 7.86
CA GLY A 281 25.92 9.34 8.50
C GLY A 281 26.34 8.49 9.70
N PHE A 282 25.63 7.42 10.05
CA PHE A 282 25.93 6.64 11.26
C PHE A 282 25.54 5.16 11.19
N ILE A 283 26.43 4.28 11.67
CA ILE A 283 26.18 2.84 11.82
C ILE A 283 26.58 2.39 13.23
N ALA A 284 25.70 1.65 13.91
CA ALA A 284 26.05 0.87 15.09
C ALA A 284 26.04 -0.62 14.76
N ALA A 285 27.04 -1.34 15.26
CA ALA A 285 27.20 -2.78 15.02
C ALA A 285 27.62 -3.51 16.29
N GLU A 286 27.35 -4.81 16.31
CA GLU A 286 27.85 -5.76 17.30
C GLU A 286 28.71 -6.82 16.62
N PHE A 287 29.83 -7.15 17.24
CA PHE A 287 30.69 -8.26 16.83
C PHE A 287 30.75 -9.29 17.95
N ARG A 288 30.52 -10.56 17.60
CA ARG A 288 30.45 -11.65 18.59
C ARG A 288 31.64 -12.59 18.46
N SER A 289 32.20 -13.04 19.58
CA SER A 289 33.25 -14.08 19.58
C SER A 289 32.66 -15.48 19.33
N ARG A 290 33.45 -16.37 18.72
CA ARG A 290 33.01 -17.72 18.30
C ARG A 290 32.66 -18.63 19.48
N ILE A 291 33.53 -18.63 20.48
CA ILE A 291 33.57 -19.66 21.54
C ILE A 291 32.86 -19.15 22.80
N PHE A 292 33.14 -17.92 23.22
CA PHE A 292 32.66 -17.38 24.49
C PHE A 292 31.52 -16.36 24.36
N ARG A 293 31.04 -16.10 23.13
CA ARG A 293 29.92 -15.19 22.83
C ARG A 293 30.05 -13.76 23.39
N PHE A 294 31.25 -13.33 23.79
CA PHE A 294 31.53 -11.92 24.10
C PHE A 294 31.05 -11.01 22.98
N VAL A 295 30.45 -9.88 23.37
CA VAL A 295 29.87 -8.90 22.48
C VAL A 295 30.67 -7.61 22.58
N ASP A 296 31.26 -7.21 21.47
CA ASP A 296 31.83 -5.89 21.31
C ASP A 296 30.84 -5.02 20.54
N ALA A 297 30.57 -3.82 21.05
CA ALA A 297 29.76 -2.84 20.36
C ALA A 297 30.67 -1.86 19.62
N ALA A 298 30.36 -1.58 18.35
CA ALA A 298 31.03 -0.58 17.53
C ALA A 298 30.06 0.50 17.04
N GLU A 299 30.53 1.74 16.96
CA GLU A 299 29.81 2.86 16.35
C GLU A 299 30.73 3.48 15.31
N PHE A 300 30.15 3.88 14.19
CA PHE A 300 30.82 4.51 13.08
C PHE A 300 30.05 5.78 12.72
N ALA A 301 30.74 6.90 12.67
CA ALA A 301 30.21 8.22 12.31
C ALA A 301 30.93 8.74 11.08
N ILE A 302 30.18 9.13 10.06
CA ILE A 302 30.73 9.61 8.79
C ILE A 302 30.78 11.13 8.86
N ASP A 303 32.00 11.66 8.82
CA ASP A 303 32.27 13.09 8.71
C ASP A 303 32.51 13.43 7.24
N ALA A 304 31.47 13.94 6.59
CA ALA A 304 31.52 14.36 5.20
C ALA A 304 32.43 15.57 5.00
N GLY A 305 32.45 16.51 5.97
CA GLY A 305 33.26 17.72 5.89
C GLY A 305 34.76 17.43 5.93
N ALA A 306 35.18 16.47 6.77
CA ALA A 306 36.56 16.04 6.86
C ALA A 306 36.91 14.84 5.95
N SER A 307 35.92 14.26 5.25
CA SER A 307 36.08 13.05 4.40
C SER A 307 36.70 11.87 5.16
N VAL A 308 36.26 11.66 6.41
CA VAL A 308 36.71 10.57 7.26
C VAL A 308 35.55 9.86 7.96
N ILE A 309 35.76 8.60 8.34
CA ILE A 309 34.86 7.81 9.18
C ILE A 309 35.50 7.69 10.56
N HIS A 310 34.88 8.34 11.53
CA HIS A 310 35.18 8.15 12.95
C HIS A 310 34.56 6.83 13.43
N TYR A 311 35.25 6.15 14.34
CA TYR A 311 34.70 4.95 14.98
C TYR A 311 35.09 4.83 16.44
N ARG A 312 34.30 4.05 17.17
CA ARG A 312 34.62 3.48 18.48
C ARG A 312 34.27 2.00 18.48
N SER A 313 35.04 1.17 19.15
CA SER A 313 34.73 -0.24 19.37
C SER A 313 35.18 -0.66 20.75
N GLY A 314 34.28 -1.25 21.54
CA GLY A 314 34.59 -1.68 22.90
C GLY A 314 33.77 -2.87 23.36
N ALA A 315 34.37 -3.65 24.26
CA ALA A 315 33.73 -4.79 24.90
C ALA A 315 32.63 -4.34 25.87
N ARG A 316 31.47 -5.01 25.85
CA ARG A 316 30.38 -4.73 26.82
C ARG A 316 30.70 -5.15 28.25
N THR A 317 31.58 -6.12 28.41
CA THR A 317 31.92 -6.74 29.70
C THR A 317 33.38 -7.19 29.70
N GLY A 318 34.02 -7.20 30.87
CA GLY A 318 35.42 -7.62 31.04
C GLY A 318 36.39 -6.44 31.02
N TYR A 319 37.51 -6.56 31.76
CA TYR A 319 38.46 -5.46 31.95
C TYR A 319 39.37 -5.22 30.73
N SER A 320 39.74 -6.27 30.01
CA SER A 320 40.56 -6.20 28.80
C SER A 320 40.00 -7.11 27.72
N ASP A 321 40.20 -6.71 26.48
CA ASP A 321 39.83 -7.47 25.28
C ASP A 321 41.07 -8.06 24.56
N PHE A 322 42.26 -7.97 25.17
CA PHE A 322 43.55 -8.35 24.59
C PHE A 322 43.84 -7.71 23.21
N GLY A 323 43.34 -6.49 22.98
CA GLY A 323 43.57 -5.75 21.72
C GLY A 323 42.72 -6.23 20.55
N VAL A 324 41.69 -7.04 20.81
CA VAL A 324 40.77 -7.53 19.79
C VAL A 324 40.03 -6.39 19.07
N ASN A 325 39.57 -5.36 19.79
CA ASN A 325 38.89 -4.23 19.17
C ASN A 325 39.83 -3.41 18.28
N ARG A 326 41.08 -3.19 18.71
CA ARG A 326 42.12 -2.53 17.89
C ARG A 326 42.37 -3.28 16.59
N SER A 327 42.69 -4.57 16.70
CA SER A 327 43.01 -5.44 15.56
C SER A 327 41.85 -5.50 14.57
N ARG A 328 40.61 -5.51 15.07
CA ARG A 328 39.41 -5.50 14.23
C ARG A 328 39.24 -4.18 13.47
N MET A 329 39.44 -3.04 14.14
CA MET A 329 39.29 -1.74 13.48
C MET A 329 40.38 -1.50 12.44
N GLU A 330 41.60 -2.00 12.68
CA GLU A 330 42.69 -1.99 11.68
C GLU A 330 42.33 -2.85 10.45
N ALA A 331 41.79 -4.06 10.66
CA ALA A 331 41.34 -4.93 9.58
C ALA A 331 40.19 -4.30 8.79
N LEU A 332 39.17 -3.75 9.47
CA LEU A 332 38.04 -3.06 8.83
C LEU A 332 38.50 -1.83 8.03
N ALA A 333 39.46 -1.05 8.55
CA ALA A 333 40.01 0.09 7.84
C ALA A 333 40.73 -0.34 6.56
N LYS A 334 41.46 -1.46 6.61
CA LYS A 334 42.10 -2.05 5.43
C LYS A 334 41.06 -2.58 4.42
N ASP A 335 40.09 -3.36 4.87
CA ASP A 335 39.04 -3.92 4.01
C ASP A 335 38.22 -2.83 3.33
N PHE A 336 37.97 -1.72 4.04
CA PHE A 336 37.32 -0.54 3.46
C PHE A 336 38.16 0.13 2.36
N ALA A 337 39.48 0.24 2.54
CA ALA A 337 40.37 0.80 1.53
C ALA A 337 40.49 -0.10 0.28
N ASP A 338 40.38 -1.42 0.46
CA ASP A 338 40.46 -2.40 -0.62
C ASP A 338 39.13 -2.55 -1.39
N ALA A 339 38.00 -2.31 -0.74
CA ALA A 339 36.68 -2.25 -1.37
C ALA A 339 36.57 -0.95 -2.20
N LYS A 340 36.79 -1.00 -3.52
CA LYS A 340 36.58 0.15 -4.41
C LYS A 340 35.16 0.17 -4.96
#